data_AF-A0A6J4I335-F1
#
_entry.id   AF-A0A6J4I335-F1
#
_cell.length_a   1.000
_cell.length_b   1.000
_cell.length_c   1.000
_cell.angle_alpha   90.00
_cell.angle_beta   90.00
_cell.angle_gamma   90.00
#
_symmetry.space_group_name_H-M   'P 1'
#
loop_
_entity.id
_entity.type
_entity.pdbx_description
1 polymer ?
#
loop_
_entity_poly.entity_id
_entity_poly.type
_entity_poly.pdbx_seq_one_letter_code
_entity_poly.pdbx_strand_id
1 'polypeptide(L)' 'MSAPNPDPKDDNLTGLEPGGGVPPGETPPGEASTAWQQGHEEHGPSKGFSRIWLAVIGVIVLLFLLMIVGYIANFF' A
#
# COMPACT_ATOMS: atom_id res chain seq x y z
N MET A 1 11.93 -12.18 32.35
CA MET A 1 10.47 -12.39 32.20
C MET A 1 10.29 -13.25 30.96
N SER A 2 9.75 -14.46 31.12
CA SER A 2 9.41 -15.32 29.97
C SER A 2 8.12 -14.80 29.36
N ALA A 3 8.08 -14.57 28.04
CA ALA A 3 6.84 -14.23 27.36
C ALA A 3 5.84 -15.38 27.55
N PRO A 4 4.54 -15.10 27.76
CA PRO A 4 3.53 -16.15 27.71
C PRO A 4 3.58 -16.78 26.31
N ASN A 5 3.61 -18.11 26.27
CA ASN A 5 3.52 -18.86 25.03
C ASN A 5 2.20 -18.46 24.35
N PRO A 6 2.21 -17.83 23.15
CA PRO A 6 0.99 -17.39 22.48
C PRO A 6 0.18 -18.56 21.94
N ASP A 7 0.76 -19.76 21.92
CA ASP A 7 0.11 -21.00 21.52
C ASP A 7 -0.78 -21.50 22.69
N PRO A 8 -2.10 -21.58 22.48
CA PRO A 8 -3.07 -21.95 23.50
C PRO A 8 -3.07 -23.46 23.75
N LYS A 9 -1.89 -24.05 24.00
CA LYS A 9 -1.73 -25.48 24.32
C LYS A 9 -2.61 -25.94 25.48
N ASP A 10 -2.94 -25.02 26.38
CA ASP A 10 -3.80 -25.25 27.54
C ASP A 10 -5.29 -25.09 27.23
N ASP A 11 -5.65 -24.42 26.12
CA ASP A 11 -7.03 -24.39 25.62
C ASP A 11 -7.25 -25.67 24.83
N ASN A 12 -7.99 -26.62 25.42
CA ASN A 12 -8.38 -27.87 24.78
C ASN A 12 -9.41 -27.58 23.66
N LEU A 13 -8.95 -27.00 22.57
CA LEU A 13 -9.75 -26.75 21.37
C LEU A 13 -9.99 -28.11 20.69
N THR A 14 -11.24 -28.55 20.65
CA THR A 14 -11.62 -29.79 19.97
C THR A 14 -11.25 -29.73 18.49
N GLY A 15 -10.55 -30.76 17.99
CA GLY A 15 -10.18 -30.89 16.59
C GLY A 15 -8.82 -30.32 16.20
N LEU A 16 -8.06 -29.69 17.12
CA LEU A 16 -6.71 -29.19 16.81
C LEU A 16 -5.60 -30.13 17.30
N GLU A 17 -4.65 -30.43 16.42
CA GLU A 17 -3.39 -31.09 16.77
C GLU A 17 -2.45 -30.11 17.50
N PRO A 18 -1.56 -30.61 18.38
CA PRO A 18 -0.54 -29.79 19.02
C PRO A 18 0.29 -29.02 17.99
N GLY A 19 0.15 -27.68 17.95
CA GLY A 19 0.70 -26.83 16.89
C GLY A 19 -0.33 -26.07 16.06
N GLY A 20 -1.63 -26.26 16.31
CA GLY A 20 -2.71 -25.47 15.72
C GLY A 20 -3.17 -25.94 14.33
N GLY A 21 -2.76 -27.14 13.90
CA GLY A 21 -3.31 -27.80 12.71
C GLY A 21 -4.63 -28.49 13.02
N VAL A 22 -5.45 -28.76 12.00
CA VAL A 22 -6.61 -29.65 12.10
C VAL A 22 -6.38 -30.90 11.24
N PRO A 23 -6.92 -32.07 11.65
CA PRO A 23 -6.82 -33.29 10.87
C PRO A 23 -7.38 -33.12 9.45
N PRO A 24 -6.80 -33.81 8.46
CA PRO A 24 -7.29 -33.81 7.09
C PRO A 24 -8.76 -34.26 7.03
N GLY A 25 -9.67 -33.35 6.66
CA GLY A 25 -11.12 -33.63 6.55
C GLY A 25 -12.00 -32.78 7.47
N GLU A 26 -11.43 -32.11 8.47
CA GLU A 26 -12.12 -31.03 9.20
C GLU A 26 -11.87 -29.70 8.48
N THR A 27 -12.84 -28.78 8.49
CA THR A 27 -12.65 -27.45 7.91
C THR A 27 -11.56 -26.73 8.71
N PRO A 28 -10.45 -26.28 8.09
CA PRO A 28 -9.44 -25.48 8.78
C PRO A 28 -10.07 -24.33 9.57
N PRO A 29 -9.61 -24.04 10.81
CA PRO A 29 -10.07 -22.88 11.55
C PRO A 29 -9.87 -21.69 10.64
N GLY A 30 -10.96 -20.99 10.33
CA GLY A 30 -11.04 -20.06 9.22
C GLY A 30 -9.77 -19.25 9.13
N GLU A 31 -8.92 -19.60 8.17
CA GLU A 31 -7.73 -18.83 7.86
C GLU A 31 -8.30 -17.48 7.46
N ALA A 32 -8.23 -16.52 8.38
CA ALA A 32 -8.47 -15.14 8.06
C ALA A 32 -7.35 -14.76 7.10
N SER A 33 -7.56 -15.11 5.82
CA SER A 33 -6.67 -14.76 4.74
C SER A 33 -6.47 -13.26 4.83
N THR A 34 -5.25 -12.87 5.16
CA THR A 34 -4.81 -11.47 5.15
C THR A 34 -4.75 -10.91 3.73
N ALA A 35 -5.15 -11.69 2.72
CA ALA A 35 -5.65 -11.17 1.46
C ALA A 35 -7.01 -10.48 1.67
N TRP A 36 -7.03 -9.47 2.55
CA TRP A 36 -7.93 -8.36 2.36
C TRP A 36 -7.72 -7.91 0.92
N GLN A 37 -8.79 -7.96 0.13
CA GLN A 37 -8.84 -7.27 -1.14
C GLN A 37 -8.51 -5.81 -0.78
N GLN A 38 -7.31 -5.33 -1.14
CA GLN A 38 -7.07 -3.90 -1.17
C GLN A 38 -8.14 -3.39 -2.13
N GLY A 39 -9.23 -2.84 -1.60
CA GLY A 39 -10.25 -2.21 -2.40
C GLY A 39 -9.54 -1.23 -3.30
N HIS A 40 -9.41 -1.57 -4.58
CA HIS A 40 -8.81 -0.65 -5.51
C HIS A 40 -9.93 0.34 -5.82
N GLU A 41 -9.84 1.52 -5.21
CA GLU A 41 -10.68 2.63 -5.65
C GLU A 41 -10.26 2.94 -7.10
N GLU A 42 -11.09 2.51 -8.04
CA GLU A 42 -10.95 2.80 -9.49
C GLU A 42 -11.03 4.31 -9.80
N HIS A 43 -11.32 5.12 -8.78
CA HIS A 43 -11.42 6.55 -8.86
C HIS A 43 -10.06 7.18 -8.56
N GLY A 44 -9.13 7.02 -9.51
CA GLY A 44 -7.95 7.87 -9.58
C GLY A 44 -8.32 9.36 -9.70
N PRO A 45 -7.38 10.28 -9.48
CA PRO A 45 -7.65 11.71 -9.55
C PRO A 45 -8.33 12.06 -10.88
N SER A 46 -9.34 12.94 -10.81
CA SER A 46 -10.14 13.27 -11.98
C SER A 46 -9.25 13.71 -13.15
N LYS A 47 -9.63 13.34 -14.39
CA LYS A 47 -8.85 13.67 -15.60
C LYS A 47 -8.55 15.17 -15.72
N GLY A 48 -9.41 16.04 -15.16
CA GLY A 48 -9.20 17.48 -15.10
C GLY A 48 -8.05 17.91 -14.18
N PHE A 49 -7.90 17.25 -13.02
CA PHE A 49 -6.83 17.53 -12.08
C PHE A 49 -5.44 17.24 -12.68
N SER A 50 -5.31 16.14 -13.43
CA SER A 50 -4.07 15.79 -14.14
C SER A 50 -3.67 16.84 -15.18
N ARG A 51 -4.63 17.40 -15.93
CA ARG A 51 -4.37 18.45 -16.92
C ARG A 51 -3.91 19.76 -16.28
N ILE A 52 -4.54 20.16 -15.17
CA ILE A 52 -4.14 21.36 -14.42
C ILE A 52 -2.70 21.20 -13.92
N TRP A 53 -2.38 20.05 -13.34
CA TRP A 53 -1.02 19.77 -12.86
C TRP A 53 0.03 19.78 -13.97
N LEU A 54 -0.28 19.17 -15.12
CA LEU A 54 0.60 19.22 -16.30
C LEU A 54 0.83 20.65 -16.78
N ALA A 55 -0.21 21.49 -16.80
CA ALA A 55 -0.09 22.90 -17.19
C ALA A 55 0.79 23.69 -16.22
N VAL A 56 0.63 23.50 -14.90
CA VAL A 56 1.45 24.15 -13.87
C VAL A 56 2.93 23.78 -14.03
N ILE A 57 3.22 22.48 -14.16
CA ILE A 57 4.60 22.00 -14.39
C ILE A 57 5.16 22.59 -15.69
N GLY A 58 4.37 22.61 -16.77
CA GLY A 58 4.78 23.20 -18.04
C GLY A 58 5.16 24.68 -17.93
N VAL A 59 4.38 25.47 -17.19
CA VAL A 59 4.67 26.89 -16.93
C VAL A 59 5.96 27.04 -16.12
N ILE A 60 6.15 26.25 -15.06
CA ILE A 60 7.36 26.32 -14.23
C ILE A 60 8.60 25.99 -15.08
N VAL A 61 8.56 24.91 -15.86
CA VAL A 61 9.65 24.53 -16.76
C VAL A 61 9.94 25.65 -17.76
N LEU A 62 8.91 26.27 -18.34
CA LEU A 62 9.08 27.38 -19.27
C LEU A 62 9.78 28.58 -18.61
N LEU A 63 9.39 28.94 -17.39
CA LEU A 63 10.03 30.03 -16.64
C LEU A 63 11.52 29.74 -16.37
N PHE A 64 11.85 28.51 -15.97
CA PHE A 64 13.25 28.10 -15.77
C PHE A 64 14.05 28.13 -17.07
N LEU A 65 13.47 27.67 -18.18
CA LEU A 65 14.13 27.74 -19.49
C LEU A 65 14.40 29.18 -19.91
N LEU A 66 13.44 30.08 -19.72
CA LEU A 66 13.63 31.50 -19.99
C LEU A 66 14.72 32.12 -19.11
N MET A 67 14.76 31.76 -17.82
CA MET A 67 15.81 32.21 -16.90
C MET A 67 17.20 31.72 -17.34
N ILE A 68 17.32 30.44 -17.71
CA ILE A 68 18.58 29.86 -18.20
C ILE A 68 19.03 30.52 -19.50
N VAL A 69 18.12 30.71 -20.46
CA VAL A 69 18.45 31.41 -21.71
C VAL A 69 18.86 32.85 -21.43
N GLY A 70 18.15 33.54 -20.53
CA GLY A 70 18.50 34.89 -20.10
C GLY A 70 19.89 34.97 -19.48
N TYR A 71 20.24 34.01 -18.63
CA TYR A 71 21.58 33.89 -18.03
C TYR A 71 22.67 33.63 -19.08
N ILE A 72 22.45 32.68 -20.00
CA ILE A 72 23.43 32.36 -21.07
C ILE A 72 23.62 33.55 -22.02
N ALA A 73 22.54 34.26 -22.34
CA ALA A 73 22.59 35.46 -23.16
C ALA A 73 23.04 36.72 -22.40
N ASN A 74 23.40 36.58 -21.11
CA ASN A 74 23.88 37.65 -20.25
C ASN A 74 22.89 38.83 -20.12
N PHE A 75 21.58 38.53 -20.19
CA PHE A 75 20.50 39.48 -19.91
C PHE A 75 20.28 39.69 -18.40
N PHE A 76 20.83 38.81 -17.56
CA PHE A 76 20.83 38.85 -16.09
C PHE A 76 22.19 38.44 -15.54
#